data_AF-A0A1Q9D859-F1
#
_entry.id   AF-A0A1Q9D859-F1
#
_cell.length_a   1.000
_cell.length_b   1.000
_cell.length_c   1.000
_cell.angle_alpha   90.00
_cell.angle_beta   90.00
_cell.angle_gamma   90.00
#
_symmetry.space_group_name_H-M   'P 1'
#
loop_
_entity.id
_entity.type
_entity.pdbx_description
1 polymer ?
#
loop_
_entity_poly.entity_id
_entity_poly.type
_entity_poly.pdbx_seq_one_letter_code
_entity_poly.pdbx_strand_id
1 'polypeptide(L)'
;MCAEEPLLPQLSDDCPKDLRYVGGARFDCADGQASASSGEWKSFGRGYWMLPRVEVSATFAQSSPASSGSAASSEASSSPGTPVAGGATAVVGEGRLLPRAVLSVNLRWPTDGGQEGWLAERRRAMEALKKVRFHTAAGRRGVAAQRRDTVSRDEFKARVREALDAFSSGQLHKVVLARRMLLDLVWEQDSVELLRQAFPVLLWSTKV
;
A
#
# COMPACT_ATOMS: atom_id res chain seq x y z
N MET A 1 -19.67 -15.92 24.64
CA MET A 1 -20.21 -14.76 23.89
C MET A 1 -19.21 -13.63 24.01
N CYS A 2 -18.26 -13.53 23.10
CA CYS A 2 -17.39 -12.35 22.98
C CYS A 2 -18.12 -11.39 22.06
N ALA A 3 -18.46 -10.20 22.54
CA ALA A 3 -18.97 -9.15 21.68
C ALA A 3 -17.90 -8.84 20.63
N GLU A 4 -18.19 -9.12 19.36
CA GLU A 4 -17.34 -8.72 18.26
C GLU A 4 -17.41 -7.20 18.13
N GLU A 5 -16.49 -6.51 18.81
CA GLU A 5 -16.27 -5.10 18.57
C GLU A 5 -15.86 -4.92 17.09
N PRO A 6 -16.54 -4.05 16.32
CA PRO A 6 -16.27 -3.91 14.91
C PRO A 6 -14.84 -3.44 14.70
N LEU A 7 -14.08 -4.18 13.87
CA LEU A 7 -12.70 -3.84 13.51
C LEU A 7 -12.60 -2.54 12.72
N LEU A 8 -13.72 -2.04 12.18
CA LEU A 8 -13.79 -0.78 11.46
C LEU A 8 -14.36 0.32 12.37
N PRO A 9 -13.84 1.55 12.27
CA PRO A 9 -14.47 2.69 12.93
C PRO A 9 -15.93 2.77 12.47
N GLN A 10 -16.86 2.92 13.42
CA GLN A 10 -18.26 3.17 13.08
C GLN A 10 -18.33 4.54 12.38
N LEU A 11 -18.51 4.50 11.07
CA LEU A 11 -18.68 5.70 10.25
C LEU A 11 -20.14 6.13 10.34
N SER A 12 -20.37 7.43 10.55
CA SER A 12 -21.71 8.00 10.44
C SER A 12 -22.18 7.95 8.97
N ASP A 13 -23.50 7.98 8.77
CA ASP A 13 -24.10 8.05 7.43
C ASP A 13 -23.68 9.30 6.64
N ASP A 14 -23.17 10.32 7.34
CA ASP A 14 -22.63 11.56 6.76
C ASP A 14 -21.19 11.43 6.23
N CYS A 15 -20.58 10.25 6.28
CA CYS A 15 -19.21 10.07 5.80
C CYS A 15 -19.12 10.22 4.27
N PRO A 16 -18.16 11.01 3.74
CA PRO A 16 -17.95 11.13 2.30
C PRO A 16 -17.71 9.76 1.66
N LYS A 17 -18.40 9.49 0.54
CA LYS A 17 -18.38 8.18 -0.15
C LYS A 17 -17.01 7.84 -0.76
N ASP A 18 -16.14 8.83 -0.92
CA ASP A 18 -14.80 8.72 -1.48
C ASP A 18 -13.71 8.58 -0.41
N LEU A 19 -14.07 8.59 0.87
CA LEU A 19 -13.12 8.47 1.97
C LEU A 19 -12.56 7.04 2.06
N ARG A 20 -11.24 6.93 2.14
CA ARG A 20 -10.52 5.65 2.16
C ARG A 20 -9.71 5.51 3.43
N TYR A 21 -9.94 4.40 4.13
CA TYR A 21 -9.05 3.95 5.20
C TYR A 21 -8.00 3.01 4.63
N VAL A 22 -6.75 3.22 5.04
CA VAL A 22 -5.63 2.34 4.71
C VAL A 22 -5.27 1.57 5.97
N GLY A 23 -5.09 0.26 5.83
CA GLY A 23 -4.88 -0.58 6.99
C GLY A 23 -4.90 -2.06 6.68
N GLY A 24 -5.00 -2.84 7.75
CA GLY A 24 -5.14 -4.28 7.69
C GLY A 24 -5.43 -4.88 9.06
N ALA A 25 -5.98 -6.08 9.04
CA ALA A 25 -6.16 -6.91 10.23
C ALA A 25 -5.16 -8.07 10.21
N ARG A 26 -4.80 -8.57 11.39
CA ARG A 26 -4.01 -9.80 11.48
C ARG A 26 -4.88 -11.01 11.15
N PHE A 27 -4.26 -12.05 10.58
CA PHE A 27 -4.94 -13.30 10.27
C PHE A 27 -5.48 -14.01 11.52
N ASP A 28 -4.87 -13.79 12.68
CA ASP A 28 -5.21 -14.40 13.97
C ASP A 28 -6.04 -13.48 14.88
N CYS A 29 -6.62 -12.41 14.33
CA CYS A 29 -7.36 -11.41 15.12
C CYS A 29 -8.63 -11.94 15.81
N ALA A 30 -9.17 -13.09 15.36
CA ALA A 30 -10.33 -13.75 15.95
C ALA A 30 -9.97 -14.64 17.15
N ASP A 31 -8.71 -15.05 17.27
CA ASP A 31 -8.24 -15.87 18.37
C ASP A 31 -7.80 -14.96 19.53
N GLY A 32 -8.66 -14.85 20.54
CA GLY A 32 -8.40 -14.07 21.75
C GLY A 32 -7.13 -14.47 22.49
N GLN A 33 -6.60 -15.68 22.26
CA GLN A 33 -5.35 -16.17 22.84
C GLN A 33 -4.15 -16.01 21.89
N ALA A 34 -4.33 -16.01 20.56
CA ALA A 34 -3.23 -15.87 19.59
C ALA A 34 -2.49 -14.53 19.71
N SER A 35 -3.21 -13.47 20.08
CA SER A 35 -2.64 -12.14 20.34
C SER A 35 -1.55 -12.10 21.43
N ALA A 36 -1.47 -13.13 22.28
CA ALA A 36 -0.44 -13.26 23.32
C ALA A 36 0.89 -13.87 22.83
N SER A 37 0.92 -14.53 21.65
CA SER A 37 1.97 -15.51 21.35
C SER A 37 3.25 -14.96 20.72
N SER A 38 3.23 -13.78 20.11
CA SER A 38 4.41 -13.20 19.45
C SER A 38 4.61 -11.74 19.83
N GLY A 39 5.66 -11.45 20.62
CA GLY A 39 5.95 -10.10 21.11
C GLY A 39 6.09 -9.04 20.02
N GLU A 40 6.53 -9.43 18.82
CA GLU A 40 6.72 -8.56 17.66
C GLU A 40 5.43 -7.95 17.11
N TRP A 41 4.28 -8.65 17.22
CA TRP A 41 2.99 -8.18 16.71
C TRP A 41 2.14 -7.49 17.78
N LYS A 42 2.66 -7.39 19.02
CA LYS A 42 1.93 -6.79 20.14
C LYS A 42 1.60 -5.32 19.88
N SER A 43 2.52 -4.57 19.27
CA SER A 43 2.32 -3.16 18.93
C SER A 43 1.34 -2.95 17.77
N PHE A 44 1.16 -3.94 16.90
CA PHE A 44 0.22 -3.86 15.78
C PHE A 44 -1.25 -4.01 16.23
N GLY A 45 -1.50 -4.61 17.41
CA GLY A 45 -2.85 -4.89 17.88
C GLY A 45 -3.57 -5.95 17.03
N ARG A 46 -4.91 -5.98 17.03
CA ARG A 46 -5.72 -6.90 16.19
C ARG A 46 -5.80 -6.46 14.73
N GLY A 47 -5.69 -5.16 14.52
CA GLY A 47 -5.67 -4.51 13.22
C GLY A 47 -5.30 -3.05 13.38
N TYR A 48 -4.92 -2.44 12.27
CA TYR A 48 -4.55 -1.04 12.19
C TYR A 48 -5.26 -0.42 11.00
N TRP A 49 -5.98 0.66 11.25
CA TRP A 49 -6.64 1.46 10.21
C TRP A 49 -6.30 2.92 10.42
N MET A 50 -5.94 3.60 9.34
CA MET A 50 -5.67 5.03 9.33
C MET A 50 -6.39 5.71 8.19
N LEU A 51 -6.95 6.88 8.46
CA LEU A 51 -7.33 7.82 7.41
C LEU A 51 -6.05 8.57 7.00
N PRO A 52 -5.49 8.35 5.79
CA PRO A 52 -4.27 9.01 5.37
C PRO A 52 -4.46 10.52 5.33
N ARG A 53 -3.52 11.27 5.91
CA ARG A 53 -3.54 12.74 5.83
C ARG A 53 -3.44 13.23 4.39
N VAL A 54 -2.57 12.60 3.63
CA VAL A 54 -2.32 12.88 2.22
C VAL A 54 -2.47 11.57 1.46
N GLU A 55 -3.28 11.56 0.41
CA GLU A 55 -3.43 10.43 -0.49
C GLU A 55 -3.03 10.86 -1.90
N VAL A 56 -2.24 10.03 -2.59
CA VAL A 56 -2.00 10.15 -4.02
C VAL A 56 -2.65 8.95 -4.69
N SER A 57 -3.74 9.18 -5.42
CA SER A 57 -4.43 8.14 -6.16
C SER A 57 -4.09 8.30 -7.64
N ALA A 58 -3.58 7.26 -8.28
CA ALA A 58 -3.31 7.29 -9.72
C ALA A 58 -4.21 6.30 -10.45
N THR A 59 -4.89 6.75 -11.50
CA THR A 59 -5.60 5.86 -12.41
C THR A 59 -4.69 5.52 -13.58
N PHE A 60 -4.28 4.26 -13.67
CA PHE A 60 -3.66 3.75 -14.88
C PHE A 60 -4.77 3.48 -15.89
N ALA A 61 -4.77 4.19 -17.01
CA ALA A 61 -5.59 3.77 -18.14
C ALA A 61 -5.12 2.35 -18.49
N GLN A 62 -6.01 1.36 -18.37
CA GLN A 62 -5.76 0.11 -19.07
C GLN A 62 -5.71 0.48 -20.54
N SER A 63 -4.54 0.41 -21.15
CA SER A 63 -4.43 0.41 -22.59
C SER A 63 -5.21 -0.81 -23.05
N SER A 64 -6.51 -0.64 -23.35
CA SER A 64 -7.20 -1.60 -24.18
C SER A 64 -6.37 -1.67 -25.46
N PRO A 65 -5.89 -2.85 -25.89
CA PRO A 65 -5.27 -2.98 -27.19
C PRO A 65 -6.32 -2.50 -28.19
N ALA A 66 -6.08 -1.34 -28.80
CA ALA A 66 -6.93 -0.80 -29.83
C ALA A 66 -7.04 -1.89 -30.90
N SER A 67 -8.25 -2.41 -31.09
CA SER A 67 -8.59 -3.16 -32.28
C SER A 67 -8.18 -2.27 -33.47
N SER A 68 -7.30 -2.80 -34.31
CA SER A 68 -6.86 -2.20 -35.56
C SER A 68 -8.04 -2.12 -36.54
N GLY A 69 -8.93 -1.17 -36.30
CA GLY A 69 -9.98 -0.73 -37.22
C GLY A 69 -9.46 0.44 -38.05
N SER A 70 -8.86 0.10 -39.18
CA SER A 70 -8.53 1.02 -40.26
C SER A 70 -9.77 1.78 -40.75
N ALA A 71 -9.71 3.11 -40.77
CA ALA A 71 -10.19 3.93 -41.88
C ALA A 71 -9.71 5.38 -41.71
N ALA A 72 -8.90 5.79 -42.68
CA ALA A 72 -8.41 7.16 -42.85
C ALA A 72 -9.55 8.13 -43.18
N SER A 73 -9.45 9.36 -42.69
CA SER A 73 -9.95 10.57 -43.35
C SER A 73 -9.22 11.78 -42.76
N SER A 74 -8.29 12.28 -43.56
CA SER A 74 -7.56 13.53 -43.40
C SER A 74 -8.48 14.74 -43.60
N GLU A 75 -8.35 15.76 -42.75
CA GLU A 75 -8.48 17.15 -43.19
C GLU A 75 -7.73 18.08 -42.23
N ALA A 76 -6.83 18.88 -42.78
CA ALA A 76 -5.96 19.81 -42.10
C ALA A 76 -6.58 21.21 -42.12
N SER A 77 -6.51 21.92 -40.99
CA SER A 77 -6.63 23.39 -41.00
C SER A 77 -5.81 24.00 -39.87
N SER A 78 -5.03 25.00 -40.25
CA SER A 78 -3.89 25.58 -39.57
C SER A 78 -4.26 26.85 -38.80
N SER A 79 -3.63 27.07 -37.65
CA SER A 79 -3.37 28.41 -37.08
C SER A 79 -2.23 28.34 -36.06
N PRO A 80 -1.16 29.15 -36.20
CA PRO A 80 -0.06 29.18 -35.23
C PRO A 80 -0.31 30.24 -34.15
N GLY A 81 -0.42 29.81 -32.90
CA GLY A 81 -0.39 30.67 -31.71
C GLY A 81 1.01 30.67 -31.09
N THR A 82 1.60 31.85 -30.95
CA THR A 82 2.92 32.12 -30.36
C THR A 82 2.97 31.75 -28.87
N PRO A 83 3.93 30.93 -28.39
CA PRO A 83 4.13 30.74 -26.97
C PRO A 83 5.13 31.78 -26.42
N VAL A 84 4.68 32.54 -25.41
CA VAL A 84 5.50 33.46 -24.61
C VAL A 84 6.39 32.65 -23.66
N ALA A 85 7.70 32.84 -23.77
CA ALA A 85 8.71 32.23 -22.92
C ALA A 85 8.75 32.91 -21.55
N GLY A 86 8.26 32.22 -20.51
CA GLY A 86 8.50 32.53 -19.11
C GLY A 86 9.28 31.39 -18.46
N GLY A 87 10.61 31.55 -18.40
CA GLY A 87 11.53 30.54 -17.88
C GLY A 87 11.41 30.38 -16.36
N ALA A 88 10.76 29.31 -15.94
CA ALA A 88 11.06 28.64 -14.68
C ALA A 88 11.69 27.29 -15.04
N THR A 89 13.01 27.20 -14.91
CA THR A 89 13.75 25.94 -15.04
C THR A 89 13.39 25.04 -13.86
N ALA A 90 12.28 24.32 -14.02
CA ALA A 90 11.99 23.17 -13.20
C ALA A 90 13.12 22.16 -13.43
N VAL A 91 13.82 21.78 -12.37
CA VAL A 91 14.68 20.60 -12.36
C VAL A 91 13.75 19.41 -12.60
N VAL A 92 13.61 19.02 -13.86
CA VAL A 92 12.87 17.83 -14.28
C VAL A 92 13.70 16.64 -13.81
N GLY A 93 13.40 16.14 -12.61
CA GLY A 93 13.77 14.77 -12.27
C GLY A 93 13.14 13.84 -13.29
N GLU A 94 13.80 12.73 -13.63
CA GLU A 94 13.34 11.68 -14.55
C GLU A 94 12.08 10.93 -14.05
N GLY A 95 11.18 11.59 -13.34
CA GLY A 95 9.88 11.07 -12.96
C GLY A 95 8.91 11.26 -14.13
N ARG A 96 8.48 10.14 -14.76
CA ARG A 96 7.27 10.18 -15.60
C ARG A 96 6.12 10.70 -14.77
N LEU A 97 5.50 11.79 -15.21
CA LEU A 97 4.25 12.29 -14.64
C LEU A 97 3.20 11.19 -14.73
N LEU A 98 2.57 10.84 -13.60
CA LEU A 98 1.41 9.96 -13.59
C LEU A 98 0.25 10.76 -14.20
N PRO A 99 -0.19 10.47 -15.45
CA PRO A 99 -1.03 11.38 -16.23
C PRO A 99 -2.44 11.60 -15.63
N ARG A 100 -2.80 10.82 -14.59
CA ARG A 100 -4.06 10.91 -13.84
C ARG A 100 -3.85 10.68 -12.35
N ALA A 101 -2.79 11.25 -11.79
CA ALA A 101 -2.63 11.30 -10.34
C ALA A 101 -3.47 12.44 -9.73
N VAL A 102 -4.29 12.10 -8.75
CA VAL A 102 -5.03 13.03 -7.90
C VAL A 102 -4.35 13.05 -6.55
N LEU A 103 -3.99 14.24 -6.08
CA LEU A 103 -3.48 14.48 -4.73
C LEU A 103 -4.64 14.98 -3.87
N SER A 104 -5.01 14.20 -2.87
CA SER A 104 -6.07 14.51 -1.92
C SER A 104 -5.50 14.75 -0.53
N VAL A 105 -6.12 15.65 0.22
CA VAL A 105 -5.76 15.97 1.60
C VAL A 105 -6.98 15.82 2.49
N ASN A 106 -6.92 14.87 3.41
CA ASN A 106 -8.00 14.64 4.36
C ASN A 106 -7.80 15.56 5.58
N LEU A 107 -8.85 16.30 5.94
CA LEU A 107 -8.84 17.25 7.05
C LEU A 107 -9.84 16.76 8.10
N ARG A 108 -9.42 16.76 9.37
CA ARG A 108 -10.26 16.35 10.50
C ARG A 108 -10.13 17.37 11.60
N TRP A 109 -11.21 18.09 11.89
CA TRP A 109 -11.28 19.00 13.02
C TRP A 109 -12.54 18.72 13.84
N PRO A 110 -12.49 18.96 15.16
CA PRO A 110 -13.67 18.87 16.01
C PRO A 110 -14.73 19.90 15.59
N THR A 111 -16.01 19.54 15.70
CA THR A 111 -17.14 20.42 15.34
C THR A 111 -17.23 21.66 16.24
N ASP A 112 -16.79 21.55 17.49
CA ASP A 112 -16.70 22.64 18.47
C ASP A 112 -15.50 23.56 18.26
N GLY A 113 -14.54 23.19 17.41
CA GLY A 113 -13.31 23.95 17.17
C GLY A 113 -13.49 25.24 16.35
N GLY A 114 -14.66 25.44 15.72
CA GLY A 114 -14.96 26.63 14.92
C GLY A 114 -13.88 26.96 13.86
N GLN A 115 -13.68 28.27 13.62
CA GLN A 115 -12.72 28.75 12.63
C GLN A 115 -11.26 28.47 13.02
N GLU A 116 -10.92 28.55 14.31
CA GLU A 116 -9.55 28.32 14.77
C GLU A 116 -9.13 26.86 14.60
N GLY A 117 -10.01 25.91 14.93
CA GLY A 117 -9.79 24.48 14.72
C GLY A 117 -9.56 24.14 13.25
N TRP A 118 -10.34 24.74 12.36
CA TRP A 118 -10.15 24.64 10.91
C TRP A 118 -8.78 25.17 10.46
N LEU A 119 -8.41 26.39 10.89
CA LEU A 119 -7.13 27.00 10.50
C LEU A 119 -5.92 26.21 11.01
N ALA A 120 -6.00 25.68 12.24
CA ALA A 120 -4.98 24.83 12.81
C ALA A 120 -4.83 23.52 12.02
N GLU A 121 -5.95 22.89 11.65
CA GLU A 121 -5.94 21.65 10.89
C GLU A 121 -5.42 21.85 9.46
N ARG A 122 -5.85 22.91 8.79
CA ARG A 122 -5.31 23.31 7.48
C ARG A 122 -3.79 23.52 7.55
N ARG A 123 -3.28 24.20 8.60
CA ARG A 123 -1.83 24.39 8.79
C ARG A 123 -1.09 23.05 8.92
N ARG A 124 -1.60 22.13 9.75
CA ARG A 124 -1.03 20.78 9.90
C ARG A 124 -1.01 20.02 8.59
N ALA A 125 -2.06 20.14 7.79
CA ALA A 125 -2.15 19.48 6.50
C ALA A 125 -1.18 20.05 5.45
N MET A 126 -1.01 21.37 5.41
CA MET A 126 0.01 21.99 4.57
C MET A 126 1.43 21.58 4.97
N GLU A 127 1.71 21.45 6.28
CA GLU A 127 3.00 20.91 6.76
C GLU A 127 3.20 19.44 6.37
N ALA A 128 2.14 18.63 6.35
CA ALA A 128 2.22 17.25 5.86
C ALA A 128 2.50 17.19 4.35
N LEU A 129 1.83 18.02 3.55
CA LEU A 129 2.10 18.16 2.12
C LEU A 129 3.54 18.56 1.84
N LYS A 130 4.10 19.49 2.63
CA LYS A 130 5.51 19.88 2.52
C LYS A 130 6.47 18.74 2.80
N LYS A 131 6.05 17.66 3.45
CA LYS A 131 6.87 16.46 3.70
C LYS A 131 6.77 15.41 2.60
N VAL A 132 5.82 15.57 1.67
CA VAL A 132 5.74 14.70 0.50
C VAL A 132 6.97 14.96 -0.36
N ARG A 133 7.72 13.89 -0.63
CA ARG A 133 8.96 13.90 -1.40
C ARG A 133 8.94 12.74 -2.37
N PHE A 134 9.51 12.94 -3.55
CA PHE A 134 9.89 11.82 -4.37
C PHE A 134 10.98 11.05 -3.64
N HIS A 135 10.75 9.76 -3.45
CA HIS A 135 11.74 8.90 -2.83
C HIS A 135 12.79 8.52 -3.88
N THR A 136 13.99 9.08 -3.74
CA THR A 136 15.16 8.75 -4.54
C THR A 136 15.74 7.42 -4.06
N ALA A 137 15.73 6.41 -4.93
CA ALA A 137 16.32 5.11 -4.63
C ALA A 137 17.81 5.27 -4.32
N ALA A 138 18.28 4.70 -3.21
CA ALA A 138 19.71 4.58 -2.95
C ALA A 138 20.40 3.56 -3.89
N GLY A 139 19.63 2.82 -4.68
CA GLY A 139 20.12 1.83 -5.67
C GLY A 139 20.75 0.57 -5.04
N ARG A 140 20.65 0.39 -3.72
CA ARG A 140 21.25 -0.77 -3.04
C ARG A 140 20.27 -1.92 -2.97
N ARG A 141 20.66 -3.06 -3.52
CA ARG A 141 19.87 -4.29 -3.46
C ARG A 141 19.90 -4.88 -2.05
N GLY A 142 18.76 -5.28 -1.50
CA GLY A 142 18.74 -6.00 -0.23
C GLY A 142 19.49 -7.32 -0.36
N VAL A 143 20.63 -7.46 0.33
CA VAL A 143 21.38 -8.71 0.43
C VAL A 143 21.14 -9.32 1.80
N ALA A 144 20.62 -10.54 1.84
CA ALA A 144 20.49 -11.30 3.07
C ALA A 144 21.86 -11.82 3.49
N ALA A 145 22.32 -11.41 4.68
CA ALA A 145 23.50 -11.93 5.34
C ALA A 145 23.23 -13.34 5.88
N GLN A 146 22.04 -13.53 6.45
CA GLN A 146 21.63 -14.81 7.01
C GLN A 146 20.14 -15.05 6.76
N ARG A 147 19.80 -16.33 6.59
CA ARG A 147 18.42 -16.81 6.49
C ARG A 147 18.18 -17.84 7.58
N ARG A 148 17.08 -17.67 8.32
CA ARG A 148 16.65 -18.60 9.37
C ARG A 148 15.17 -18.89 9.21
N ASP A 149 14.78 -20.16 9.15
CA ASP A 149 13.38 -20.55 9.27
C ASP A 149 13.06 -20.68 10.77
N THR A 150 11.88 -20.23 11.22
CA THR A 150 11.49 -20.36 12.64
C THR A 150 11.16 -21.77 13.06
N VAL A 151 10.87 -22.63 12.09
CA VAL A 151 10.58 -24.04 12.26
C VAL A 151 11.55 -24.78 11.36
N SER A 152 12.25 -25.76 11.92
CA SER A 152 13.18 -26.59 11.15
C SER A 152 12.43 -27.39 10.08
N ARG A 153 13.17 -27.88 9.08
CA ARG A 153 12.58 -28.68 8.01
C ARG A 153 11.89 -29.94 8.54
N ASP A 154 12.47 -30.58 9.55
CA ASP A 154 11.96 -31.84 10.08
C ASP A 154 10.75 -31.64 11.00
N GLU A 155 10.72 -30.57 11.79
CA GLU A 155 9.51 -30.16 12.52
C GLU A 155 8.38 -29.83 11.54
N PHE A 156 8.67 -29.08 10.47
CA PHE A 156 7.66 -28.77 9.46
C PHE A 156 7.12 -30.04 8.77
N LYS A 157 8.00 -31.00 8.43
CA LYS A 157 7.57 -32.31 7.93
C LYS A 157 6.71 -33.08 8.93
N ALA A 158 7.03 -33.02 10.22
CA ALA A 158 6.20 -33.66 11.25
C ALA A 158 4.78 -33.07 11.27
N ARG A 159 4.63 -31.74 11.17
CA ARG A 159 3.33 -31.08 11.06
C ARG A 159 2.56 -31.45 9.80
N VAL A 160 3.27 -31.63 8.68
CA VAL A 160 2.65 -32.12 7.44
C VAL A 160 2.12 -33.55 7.62
N ARG A 161 2.88 -34.45 8.27
CA ARG A 161 2.42 -35.82 8.55
C ARG A 161 1.19 -35.84 9.47
N GLU A 162 1.22 -35.07 10.55
CA GLU A 162 0.08 -34.89 11.47
C GLU A 162 -1.18 -34.47 10.71
N ALA A 163 -1.07 -33.53 9.78
CA ALA A 163 -2.19 -33.12 8.94
C ALA A 163 -2.67 -34.23 7.98
N LEU A 164 -1.76 -35.02 7.41
CA LEU A 164 -2.09 -36.15 6.53
C LEU A 164 -2.82 -37.27 7.28
N ASP A 165 -2.42 -37.55 8.51
CA ASP A 165 -3.09 -38.52 9.36
C ASP A 165 -4.52 -38.05 9.71
N ALA A 166 -4.69 -36.75 9.98
CA ALA A 166 -6.00 -36.14 10.21
C ALA A 166 -6.90 -36.13 8.97
N PHE A 167 -6.34 -36.02 7.75
CA PHE A 167 -7.11 -36.23 6.51
C PHE A 167 -7.58 -37.69 6.39
N SER A 168 -6.67 -38.63 6.65
CA SER A 168 -6.95 -40.06 6.51
C SER A 168 -8.01 -40.55 7.50
N SER A 169 -8.09 -39.92 8.68
CA SER A 169 -9.11 -40.19 9.69
C SER A 169 -10.42 -39.40 9.49
N GLY A 170 -10.50 -38.55 8.47
CA GLY A 170 -11.68 -37.72 8.19
C GLY A 170 -11.88 -36.54 9.13
N GLN A 171 -10.88 -36.19 9.96
CA GLN A 171 -10.94 -35.07 10.90
C GLN A 171 -10.71 -33.71 10.23
N LEU A 172 -10.00 -33.69 9.11
CA LEU A 172 -9.76 -32.50 8.31
C LEU A 172 -10.16 -32.72 6.85
N HIS A 173 -10.48 -31.63 6.15
CA HIS A 173 -10.70 -31.62 4.69
C HIS A 173 -9.73 -30.70 3.95
N LYS A 174 -9.27 -29.63 4.61
CA LYS A 174 -8.19 -28.76 4.13
C LYS A 174 -7.45 -28.15 5.32
N VAL A 175 -6.13 -27.99 5.19
CA VAL A 175 -5.31 -27.19 6.10
C VAL A 175 -4.33 -26.36 5.28
N VAL A 176 -3.99 -25.17 5.77
CA VAL A 176 -2.91 -24.34 5.23
C VAL A 176 -1.85 -24.20 6.30
N LEU A 177 -0.65 -24.70 6.04
CA LEU A 177 0.49 -24.58 6.93
C LEU A 177 1.40 -23.47 6.43
N ALA A 178 1.65 -22.47 7.28
CA ALA A 178 2.59 -21.39 7.01
C ALA A 178 3.84 -21.56 7.87
N ARG A 179 4.97 -21.07 7.36
CA ARG A 179 6.23 -20.98 8.13
C ARG A 179 6.85 -19.61 7.97
N ARG A 180 7.43 -19.09 9.05
CA ARG A 180 8.11 -17.81 9.03
C ARG A 180 9.57 -18.00 8.62
N MET A 181 10.02 -17.13 7.73
CA MET A 181 11.42 -16.99 7.35
C MET A 181 11.90 -15.63 7.85
N LEU A 182 13.00 -15.64 8.59
CA LEU A 182 13.72 -14.46 9.04
C LEU A 182 14.94 -14.26 8.13
N LEU A 183 15.09 -13.03 7.65
CA LEU A 183 16.22 -12.61 6.84
C LEU A 183 16.96 -11.52 7.61
N ASP A 184 18.19 -11.81 8.00
CA ASP A 184 19.11 -10.81 8.53
C ASP A 184 19.79 -10.15 7.33
N LEU A 185 19.69 -8.83 7.21
CA LEU A 185 20.17 -8.08 6.04
C LEU A 185 21.53 -7.46 6.37
N VAL A 186 22.44 -7.41 5.38
CA VAL A 186 23.82 -6.92 5.58
C VAL A 186 23.84 -5.44 6.02
N TRP A 187 22.82 -4.67 5.65
CA TRP A 187 22.61 -3.30 6.09
C TRP A 187 21.12 -3.01 6.24
N GLU A 188 20.81 -1.93 6.97
CA GLU A 188 19.46 -1.38 7.08
C GLU A 188 18.89 -1.08 5.69
N GLN A 189 17.74 -1.66 5.37
CA GLN A 189 17.11 -1.48 4.08
C GLN A 189 16.07 -0.39 4.09
N ASP A 190 16.02 0.36 3.00
CA ASP A 190 14.88 1.20 2.69
C ASP A 190 13.68 0.33 2.30
N SER A 191 12.57 0.48 3.03
CA SER A 191 11.34 -0.29 2.80
C SER A 191 10.74 -0.02 1.41
N VAL A 192 10.88 1.19 0.88
CA VAL A 192 10.40 1.54 -0.47
C VAL A 192 11.23 0.79 -1.53
N GLU A 193 12.53 0.68 -1.28
CA GLU A 193 13.45 -0.01 -2.19
C GLU A 193 13.25 -1.53 -2.16
N LEU A 194 13.00 -2.10 -0.98
CA LEU A 194 12.57 -3.51 -0.86
C LEU A 194 11.27 -3.77 -1.63
N LEU A 195 10.29 -2.88 -1.53
CA LEU A 195 9.03 -3.02 -2.25
C LEU A 195 9.25 -2.98 -3.77
N ARG A 196 10.09 -2.06 -4.27
CA ARG A 196 10.45 -2.01 -5.70
C ARG A 196 11.11 -3.31 -6.18
N GLN A 197 12.01 -3.87 -5.37
CA GLN A 197 12.71 -5.12 -5.70
C GLN A 197 11.79 -6.34 -5.65
N ALA A 198 10.81 -6.36 -4.75
CA ALA A 198 9.83 -7.43 -4.65
C ALA A 198 8.80 -7.42 -5.80
N PHE A 199 8.50 -6.24 -6.34
CA PHE A 199 7.50 -6.06 -7.39
C PHE A 199 8.08 -5.37 -8.65
N PRO A 200 9.09 -5.96 -9.31
CA PRO A 200 9.75 -5.33 -10.45
C PRO A 200 8.82 -5.14 -11.66
N VAL A 201 7.74 -5.92 -11.76
CA VAL A 201 6.83 -5.92 -12.92
C VAL A 201 5.62 -4.99 -12.75
N LEU A 202 5.15 -4.75 -11.51
CA LEU A 202 3.96 -3.91 -11.27
C LEU A 202 4.21 -2.41 -11.49
N LEU A 203 5.48 -1.99 -11.60
CA LEU A 203 5.83 -0.61 -11.92
C LEU A 203 6.22 -0.43 -13.39
N TRP A 204 6.59 -1.49 -14.13
CA TRP A 204 7.39 -1.36 -15.38
C TRP A 204 6.79 -2.03 -16.63
N SER A 205 5.59 -2.61 -16.58
CA SER A 205 5.00 -3.22 -17.79
C SER A 205 4.03 -2.29 -18.54
N THR A 206 4.60 -1.32 -19.24
CA THR A 206 4.12 -0.91 -20.57
C THR A 206 5.36 -0.61 -21.42
N LYS A 207 5.95 -1.66 -22.00
CA LYS A 207 6.67 -1.47 -23.26
C LYS A 207 5.60 -1.09 -24.29
N VAL A 208 5.57 0.19 -24.64
CA VAL A 208 5.00 0.68 -25.91
C VAL A 208 5.93 0.23 -27.02
#